data_AF-A0A6A3V3U8-F1
#
_entry.id   AF-A0A6A3V3U8-F1
#
_cell.length_a   1.000
_cell.length_b   1.000
_cell.length_c   1.000
_cell.angle_alpha   90.00
_cell.angle_beta   90.00
_cell.angle_gamma   90.00
#
_symmetry.space_group_name_H-M   'P 1'
#
loop_
_entity.id
_entity.type
_entity.pdbx_description
1 polymer ?
#
loop_
_entity_poly.entity_id
_entity_poly.type
_entity_poly.pdbx_seq_one_letter_code
_entity_poly.pdbx_strand_id
1 'polypeptide(L)'
;MDVTAESHLLQFGLHTIVGRIEAKWTDINLPLGSNAVFDIETRVGVTLFYLTHEGSYQVAGSFFGASKAQAIAHVDQVVAILNSCYLESTVRLPQTLHEWHVVSMGFERVCGVPNVVGAIDGSLFPVHRFA
;
A
#
# COMPACT_ATOMS: atom_id res chain seq x y z
N MET A 1 23.20 -15.44 6.08
CA MET A 1 21.94 -14.69 6.23
C MET A 1 20.87 -15.74 6.47
N ASP A 2 20.22 -15.72 7.63
CA ASP A 2 19.35 -16.81 8.08
C ASP A 2 17.98 -16.67 7.41
N VAL A 3 17.75 -17.51 6.38
CA VAL A 3 16.54 -17.53 5.54
C VAL A 3 15.28 -17.74 6.41
N THR A 4 15.43 -18.43 7.54
CA THR A 4 14.34 -18.72 8.50
C THR A 4 13.92 -17.49 9.29
N ALA A 5 14.85 -16.58 9.61
CA ALA A 5 14.54 -15.33 10.29
C ALA A 5 13.81 -14.33 9.37
N GLU A 6 14.21 -14.25 8.10
CA GLU A 6 13.51 -13.44 7.09
C GLU A 6 12.10 -13.94 6.82
N SER A 7 11.89 -15.27 6.71
CA SER A 7 10.55 -15.83 6.51
C SER A 7 9.60 -15.56 7.69
N HIS A 8 10.11 -15.61 8.92
CA HIS A 8 9.31 -15.30 10.11
C HIS A 8 8.96 -13.81 10.22
N LEU A 9 9.87 -12.90 9.84
CA LEU A 9 9.61 -11.46 9.83
C LEU A 9 8.59 -11.06 8.74
N LEU A 10 8.68 -11.68 7.56
CA LEU A 10 7.70 -11.48 6.48
C LEU A 10 6.31 -11.98 6.86
N GLN A 11 6.23 -13.16 7.49
CA GLN A 11 4.96 -13.73 7.95
C GLN A 11 4.33 -12.88 9.08
N PHE A 12 5.13 -12.40 10.03
CA PHE A 12 4.66 -11.51 11.10
C PHE A 12 4.18 -10.15 10.57
N GLY A 13 4.87 -9.60 9.57
CA GLY A 13 4.47 -8.38 8.88
C GLY A 13 3.11 -8.51 8.20
N LEU A 14 2.88 -9.61 7.48
CA LEU A 14 1.61 -9.88 6.80
C LEU A 14 0.44 -9.97 7.79
N HIS A 15 0.57 -10.74 8.88
CA HIS A 15 -0.50 -10.86 9.89
C HIS A 15 -0.84 -9.51 10.54
N THR A 16 0.16 -8.64 10.74
CA THR A 16 -0.07 -7.29 11.28
C THR A 16 -0.88 -6.43 10.30
N ILE A 17 -0.57 -6.52 9.00
CA ILE A 17 -1.32 -5.79 7.96
C ILE A 17 -2.74 -6.32 7.88
N VAL A 18 -2.92 -7.65 7.84
CA VAL A 18 -4.24 -8.29 7.81
C VAL A 18 -5.08 -7.84 9.00
N GLY A 19 -4.56 -7.95 10.23
CA GLY A 19 -5.30 -7.55 11.43
C GLY A 19 -5.70 -6.06 11.44
N ARG A 20 -4.89 -5.17 10.86
CA ARG A 20 -5.23 -3.76 10.68
C ARG A 20 -6.37 -3.58 9.67
N ILE A 21 -6.28 -4.25 8.52
CA ILE A 21 -7.32 -4.21 7.49
C ILE A 21 -8.64 -4.79 8.01
N GLU A 22 -8.59 -5.92 8.72
CA GLU A 22 -9.76 -6.55 9.34
C GLU A 22 -10.45 -5.61 10.33
N ALA A 23 -9.67 -4.94 11.19
CA ALA A 23 -10.19 -3.98 12.17
C ALA A 23 -10.90 -2.77 11.53
N LYS A 24 -10.63 -2.50 10.24
CA LYS A 24 -11.22 -1.41 9.46
C LYS A 24 -12.15 -1.88 8.35
N TRP A 25 -12.40 -3.18 8.25
CA TRP A 25 -13.13 -3.74 7.12
C TRP A 25 -14.53 -3.16 6.99
N THR A 26 -15.30 -3.16 8.08
CA THR A 26 -16.69 -2.71 8.09
C THR A 26 -16.86 -1.19 8.10
N ASP A 27 -15.78 -0.43 8.26
CA ASP A 27 -15.81 1.03 8.14
C ASP A 27 -16.01 1.44 6.66
N ILE A 28 -15.60 0.58 5.72
CA ILE A 28 -15.57 0.88 4.26
C ILE A 28 -16.33 -0.16 3.44
N ASN A 29 -16.17 -1.44 3.75
CA ASN A 29 -16.71 -2.56 2.97
C ASN A 29 -17.87 -3.24 3.71
N LEU A 30 -18.75 -3.90 2.95
CA LEU A 30 -19.75 -4.78 3.55
C LEU A 30 -19.08 -5.99 4.22
N PRO A 31 -19.65 -6.51 5.33
CA PRO A 31 -19.20 -7.76 5.93
C PRO A 31 -19.15 -8.88 4.89
N LEU A 32 -18.12 -9.72 4.97
CA LEU A 32 -18.05 -10.91 4.13
C LEU A 32 -19.21 -11.85 4.50
N GLY A 33 -19.91 -12.36 3.49
CA GLY A 33 -20.95 -13.37 3.70
C GLY A 33 -20.36 -14.67 4.25
N SER A 34 -21.16 -15.45 4.97
CA SER A 34 -20.73 -16.75 5.54
C SER A 34 -20.24 -17.76 4.49
N ASN A 35 -20.64 -17.57 3.23
CA ASN A 35 -20.22 -18.40 2.09
C ASN A 35 -19.16 -17.73 1.21
N ALA A 36 -18.50 -16.68 1.70
CA ALA A 36 -17.43 -16.03 0.96
C ALA A 36 -16.26 -17.01 0.74
N VAL A 37 -15.91 -17.23 -0.52
CA VAL A 37 -14.81 -18.13 -0.91
C VAL A 37 -13.44 -17.57 -0.51
N PHE A 38 -13.31 -16.23 -0.46
CA PHE A 38 -12.08 -15.52 -0.14
C PHE A 38 -12.27 -14.66 1.10
N ASP A 39 -11.50 -14.96 2.14
CA ASP A 39 -11.40 -14.21 3.39
C ASP A 39 -10.61 -12.90 3.23
N ILE A 40 -10.49 -12.14 4.31
CA ILE A 40 -9.79 -10.85 4.28
C ILE A 40 -8.28 -11.06 4.05
N GLU A 41 -7.68 -12.08 4.66
CA GLU A 41 -6.27 -12.43 4.47
C GLU A 41 -5.94 -12.66 2.99
N THR A 42 -6.75 -13.45 2.28
CA THR A 42 -6.53 -13.71 0.85
C THR A 42 -6.67 -12.44 0.02
N ARG A 43 -7.64 -11.57 0.34
CA ARG A 43 -7.83 -10.29 -0.36
C ARG A 43 -6.64 -9.35 -0.16
N VAL A 44 -6.11 -9.29 1.06
CA VAL A 44 -4.88 -8.56 1.38
C VAL A 44 -3.70 -9.15 0.63
N GLY A 45 -3.56 -10.48 0.59
CA GLY A 45 -2.51 -11.18 -0.15
C GLY A 45 -2.51 -10.82 -1.64
N VAL A 46 -3.66 -10.92 -2.30
CA VAL A 46 -3.85 -10.51 -3.72
C VAL A 46 -3.43 -9.06 -3.93
N THR A 47 -3.79 -8.18 -2.99
CA THR A 47 -3.51 -6.74 -3.09
C THR A 47 -2.04 -6.43 -2.94
N LEU A 48 -1.39 -6.99 -1.92
CA LEU A 48 0.05 -6.80 -1.72
C LEU A 48 0.85 -7.38 -2.88
N PHE A 49 0.46 -8.54 -3.40
CA PHE A 49 1.10 -9.10 -4.59
C PHE A 49 0.99 -8.15 -5.78
N TYR A 50 -0.21 -7.62 -6.05
CA TYR A 50 -0.45 -6.65 -7.12
C TYR A 50 0.37 -5.37 -6.96
N LEU A 51 0.49 -4.82 -5.76
CA LEU A 51 1.21 -3.57 -5.50
C LEU A 51 2.74 -3.71 -5.51
N THR A 52 3.26 -4.90 -5.20
CA THR A 52 4.71 -5.15 -5.05
C THR A 52 5.35 -5.74 -6.30
N HIS A 53 4.58 -6.31 -7.21
CA HIS A 53 5.08 -6.93 -8.43
C HIS A 53 4.61 -6.15 -9.66
N GLU A 54 5.49 -5.99 -10.64
CA GLU A 54 5.07 -5.56 -11.98
C GLU A 54 4.20 -6.67 -12.59
N GLY A 55 2.89 -6.48 -12.61
CA GLY A 55 1.96 -7.51 -13.02
C GLY A 55 0.54 -7.01 -13.21
N SER A 56 -0.25 -7.78 -13.97
CA SER A 56 -1.67 -7.50 -14.12
C SER A 56 -2.49 -8.13 -13.00
N TYR A 57 -3.71 -7.63 -12.78
CA TYR A 57 -4.71 -8.26 -11.90
C TYR A 57 -4.93 -9.75 -12.19
N GLN A 58 -4.74 -10.19 -13.44
CA GLN A 58 -4.87 -11.61 -13.79
C GLN A 58 -3.77 -12.44 -13.12
N VAL A 59 -2.53 -11.94 -13.09
CA VAL A 59 -1.39 -12.64 -12.48
C VAL A 59 -1.59 -12.74 -10.98
N ALA A 60 -1.93 -11.61 -10.33
CA ALA A 60 -2.23 -11.58 -8.90
C ALA A 60 -3.39 -12.52 -8.56
N GLY A 61 -4.51 -12.45 -9.28
CA GLY A 61 -5.65 -13.35 -9.05
C GLY A 61 -5.27 -14.82 -9.20
N SER A 62 -4.59 -15.17 -10.30
CA SER A 62 -4.22 -16.57 -10.59
C SER A 62 -3.30 -17.16 -9.51
N PHE A 63 -2.41 -16.37 -8.93
CA PHE A 63 -1.53 -16.79 -7.83
C PHE A 63 -2.32 -17.23 -6.59
N PHE A 64 -3.45 -16.57 -6.31
CA PHE A 64 -4.32 -16.87 -5.17
C PHE A 64 -5.59 -17.65 -5.55
N GLY A 65 -5.66 -18.21 -6.76
CA GLY A 65 -6.84 -18.96 -7.23
C GLY A 65 -8.09 -18.12 -7.49
N ALA A 66 -7.95 -16.80 -7.61
CA ALA A 66 -9.03 -15.88 -7.93
C ALA A 66 -9.06 -15.54 -9.44
N SER A 67 -10.26 -15.32 -9.98
CA SER A 67 -10.42 -14.74 -11.32
C SER A 67 -9.92 -13.28 -11.36
N LYS A 68 -9.64 -12.74 -12.55
CA LYS A 68 -9.28 -11.31 -12.72
C LYS A 68 -10.29 -10.37 -12.07
N ALA A 69 -11.59 -10.64 -12.25
CA ALA A 69 -12.65 -9.80 -11.73
C ALA A 69 -12.65 -9.80 -10.19
N GLN A 70 -12.42 -10.97 -9.59
CA GLN A 70 -12.27 -11.08 -8.14
C GLN A 70 -11.00 -10.36 -7.66
N ALA A 71 -9.88 -10.51 -8.37
CA ALA A 71 -8.65 -9.82 -8.02
C ALA A 71 -8.83 -8.29 -8.04
N ILE A 72 -9.45 -7.73 -9.08
CA ILE A 72 -9.78 -6.29 -9.14
C ILE A 72 -10.62 -5.90 -7.92
N ALA A 73 -11.71 -6.62 -7.65
CA ALA A 73 -12.56 -6.32 -6.51
C ALA A 73 -11.81 -6.41 -5.16
N HIS A 74 -10.89 -7.36 -4.99
CA HIS A 74 -10.09 -7.51 -3.78
C HIS A 74 -9.12 -6.33 -3.61
N VAL A 75 -8.42 -5.94 -4.67
CA VAL A 75 -7.56 -4.76 -4.67
C VAL A 75 -8.34 -3.51 -4.33
N ASP A 76 -9.47 -3.27 -4.99
CA ASP A 76 -10.28 -2.08 -4.76
C ASP A 76 -10.75 -1.99 -3.29
N GLN A 77 -11.21 -3.10 -2.71
CA GLN A 77 -11.67 -3.15 -1.32
C GLN A 77 -10.57 -2.83 -0.31
N VAL A 78 -9.38 -3.40 -0.50
CA VAL A 78 -8.25 -3.19 0.41
C VAL A 78 -7.66 -1.79 0.22
N VAL A 79 -7.50 -1.33 -1.02
CA VAL A 79 -7.00 0.02 -1.34
C VAL A 79 -7.97 1.09 -0.83
N ALA A 80 -9.28 0.87 -0.88
CA ALA A 80 -10.25 1.78 -0.28
C ALA A 80 -10.02 1.95 1.23
N ILE A 81 -9.78 0.86 1.97
CA ILE A 81 -9.42 0.93 3.39
C ILE A 81 -8.11 1.68 3.61
N LEU A 82 -7.07 1.38 2.81
CA LEU A 82 -5.79 2.08 2.92
C LEU A 82 -5.95 3.58 2.72
N ASN A 83 -6.70 3.99 1.70
CA ASN A 83 -6.94 5.38 1.38
C ASN A 83 -7.79 6.10 2.44
N SER A 84 -8.89 5.48 2.88
CA SER A 84 -9.84 6.13 3.79
C SER A 84 -9.45 6.07 5.25
N CYS A 85 -8.67 5.07 5.68
CA CYS A 85 -8.38 4.84 7.09
C CYS A 85 -6.92 5.10 7.48
N TYR A 86 -5.97 5.01 6.54
CA TYR A 86 -4.54 5.03 6.87
C TYR A 86 -3.75 6.12 6.16
N LEU A 87 -4.14 6.55 4.96
CA LEU A 87 -3.37 7.44 4.11
C LEU A 87 -2.98 8.75 4.83
N GLU A 88 -3.96 9.44 5.43
CA GLU A 88 -3.72 10.73 6.10
C GLU A 88 -2.71 10.62 7.27
N SER A 89 -2.82 9.54 8.05
CA SER A 89 -1.93 9.29 9.19
C SER A 89 -0.54 8.79 8.80
N THR A 90 -0.40 8.22 7.60
CA THR A 90 0.83 7.54 7.15
C THR A 90 1.65 8.42 6.21
N VAL A 91 0.99 9.15 5.31
CA VAL A 91 1.64 10.00 4.30
C VAL A 91 1.32 11.45 4.62
N ARG A 92 2.30 12.15 5.21
CA ARG A 92 2.20 13.58 5.50
C ARG A 92 3.18 14.36 4.64
N LEU A 93 2.65 15.22 3.77
CA LEU A 93 3.47 16.21 3.09
C LEU A 93 3.85 17.34 4.05
N PRO A 94 5.05 17.93 3.93
CA PRO A 94 5.38 19.15 4.65
C PRO A 94 4.34 20.25 4.38
N GLN A 95 3.92 20.96 5.43
CA GLN A 95 2.87 21.99 5.35
C GLN A 95 3.43 23.41 5.52
N THR A 96 4.63 23.55 6.05
CA THR A 96 5.28 24.86 6.25
C THR A 96 6.57 24.99 5.45
N LEU A 97 6.96 26.22 5.12
CA LEU A 97 8.23 26.50 4.46
C LEU A 97 9.43 25.92 5.25
N HIS A 98 9.35 25.95 6.58
CA HIS A 98 10.38 25.37 7.42
C HIS A 98 10.46 23.85 7.26
N GLU A 99 9.32 23.15 7.29
CA GLU A 99 9.30 21.69 7.08
C GLU A 99 9.80 21.31 5.67
N TRP A 100 9.41 22.04 4.63
CA TRP A 100 9.93 21.85 3.27
C TRP A 100 11.44 22.04 3.19
N HIS A 101 11.95 23.06 3.87
CA HIS A 101 13.39 23.32 3.94
C HIS A 101 14.14 22.19 4.68
N VAL A 102 13.59 21.69 5.78
CA VAL A 102 14.15 20.54 6.51
C VAL A 102 14.25 19.30 5.63
N VAL A 103 13.19 18.98 4.86
CA VAL A 103 13.22 17.85 3.92
C VAL A 103 14.29 18.06 2.85
N SER A 104 14.33 19.25 2.23
CA SER A 104 15.35 19.59 1.21
C SER A 104 16.77 19.43 1.73
N MET A 105 17.06 19.97 2.90
CA MET A 105 18.38 19.86 3.52
C MET A 105 18.74 18.42 3.87
N GLY A 106 17.75 17.61 4.27
CA GLY A 106 17.93 16.18 4.52
C GLY A 106 18.32 15.41 3.26
N PHE A 107 17.60 15.64 2.15
CA PHE A 107 17.93 15.04 0.86
C PHE A 107 19.30 15.48 0.35
N GLU A 108 19.63 16.77 0.41
CA GLU A 108 20.93 17.26 -0.02
C GLU A 108 22.08 16.65 0.79
N ARG A 109 21.89 16.53 2.11
CA ARG A 109 22.89 15.90 2.99
C ARG A 109 23.16 14.43 2.64
N VAL A 110 22.12 13.68 2.27
CA VAL A 110 22.24 12.23 1.99
C VAL A 110 22.65 11.96 0.54
N CYS A 111 22.06 12.68 -0.40
CA CYS A 111 22.16 12.40 -1.84
C CYS A 111 23.02 13.41 -2.61
N GLY A 112 23.42 14.54 -2.00
CA GLY A 112 24.17 15.60 -2.66
C GLY A 112 23.35 16.43 -3.67
N VAL A 113 22.02 16.29 -3.68
CA VAL A 113 21.14 16.98 -4.62
C VAL A 113 20.33 18.07 -3.89
N PRO A 114 20.58 19.36 -4.18
CA PRO A 114 19.88 20.46 -3.51
C PRO A 114 18.42 20.58 -3.99
N ASN A 115 17.58 21.18 -3.16
CA ASN A 115 16.17 21.49 -3.45
C ASN A 115 15.26 20.28 -3.75
N VAL A 116 15.66 19.07 -3.33
CA VAL A 116 14.83 17.86 -3.46
C VAL A 116 13.92 17.73 -2.25
N VAL A 117 12.61 17.83 -2.48
CA VAL A 117 11.60 17.76 -1.41
C VAL A 117 10.82 16.45 -1.37
N GLY A 118 11.20 15.50 -2.22
CA GLY A 118 10.59 14.19 -2.34
C GLY A 118 11.15 13.47 -3.56
N ALA A 119 11.13 12.15 -3.52
CA ALA A 119 11.45 11.29 -4.65
C ALA A 119 10.20 10.49 -5.00
N ILE A 120 9.89 10.43 -6.29
CA ILE A 120 8.75 9.68 -6.78
C ILE A 120 9.33 8.75 -7.82
N ASP A 121 9.18 7.46 -7.55
CA ASP A 121 9.51 6.42 -8.53
C ASP A 121 8.73 6.70 -9.83
N GLY A 122 9.25 6.30 -10.98
CA GLY A 122 8.94 6.78 -12.35
C GLY A 122 7.48 6.73 -12.84
N SER A 123 6.52 6.53 -11.95
CA SER A 123 5.09 6.78 -12.12
C SER A 123 4.81 8.26 -12.36
N LEU A 124 4.21 8.54 -13.51
CA LEU A 124 3.72 9.87 -13.87
C LEU A 124 2.42 10.15 -13.09
N PHE A 125 2.43 11.16 -12.22
CA PHE A 125 1.23 11.69 -11.60
C PHE A 125 1.13 13.20 -11.91
N PRO A 126 -0.07 13.72 -12.18
CA PRO A 126 -0.25 15.12 -12.48
C PRO A 126 0.02 15.98 -11.24
N VAL A 127 1.09 16.77 -11.26
CA VAL A 127 1.33 17.83 -10.28
C VAL A 127 0.67 19.10 -10.79
N HIS A 128 -0.46 19.51 -10.19
CA HIS A 128 -0.98 20.85 -10.42
C HIS A 128 -0.06 21.86 -9.72
N ARG A 129 0.67 22.66 -10.50
CA ARG A 129 1.42 23.81 -9.99
C ARG A 129 0.71 25.08 -10.41
N PHE A 130 0.12 25.73 -9.41
CA PHE A 130 -0.59 27.02 -9.47
C PHE A 130 -1.88 27.02 -10.31
N ALA A 131 -2.80 27.91 -9.93
CA ALA A 131 -3.97 28.28 -10.70
C ALA A 131 -3.61 29.33 -11.76
#